data_AF-A0A7V8Z813-F1
#
_entry.id   AF-A0A7V8Z813-F1
#
_cell.length_a   1.000
_cell.length_b   1.000
_cell.length_c   1.000
_cell.angle_alpha   90.00
_cell.angle_beta   90.00
_cell.angle_gamma   90.00
#
_symmetry.space_group_name_H-M   'P 1'
#
loop_
_entity.id
_entity.type
_entity.pdbx_description
1 polymer ?
#
loop_
_entity_poly.entity_id
_entity_poly.type
_entity_poly.pdbx_seq_one_letter_code
_entity_poly.pdbx_strand_id
1 'polypeptide(L)'
;MNVLDIAKFHWRITGALRSMSFIDMGLAIAAAVTLAAAKVWWYVSWIRIPDDGLTFCVDPNYVRIHFSMAIALVVCATSLCFRKATGFYVSVLSLAWVSLTYAAWYGRDYRDPSVEWAECLGHTHVFNVCGATYWDAAMFGLFLTLLVWHAKTIISALLIRRSI
;
A
#
# COMPACT_ATOMS: atom_id res chain seq x y z
N MET A 1 13.83 -10.09 -25.53
CA MET A 1 12.39 -9.93 -25.84
C MET A 1 12.27 -8.93 -26.97
N ASN A 2 11.58 -9.28 -28.06
CA ASN A 2 11.43 -8.41 -29.24
C ASN A 2 10.42 -7.27 -28.91
N VAL A 3 10.57 -6.09 -29.52
CA VAL A 3 9.62 -4.95 -29.42
C VAL A 3 8.17 -5.37 -29.67
N LEU A 4 7.93 -6.28 -30.62
CA LEU A 4 6.63 -6.86 -30.93
C LEU A 4 6.07 -7.69 -29.77
N ASP A 5 6.91 -8.38 -28.99
CA ASP A 5 6.46 -9.14 -27.82
C ASP A 5 6.02 -8.21 -26.69
N ILE A 6 6.75 -7.09 -26.49
CA ILE A 6 6.40 -6.04 -25.53
C ILE A 6 5.06 -5.42 -25.92
N ALA A 7 4.88 -5.05 -27.18
CA ALA A 7 3.64 -4.48 -27.68
C ALA A 7 2.45 -5.44 -27.51
N LYS A 8 2.63 -6.73 -27.86
CA LYS A 8 1.60 -7.76 -27.66
C LYS A 8 1.23 -7.92 -26.18
N PHE A 9 2.21 -7.91 -25.29
CA PHE A 9 1.95 -7.98 -23.85
C PHE A 9 1.19 -6.76 -23.34
N HIS A 10 1.58 -5.55 -23.77
CA HIS A 10 0.90 -4.30 -23.44
C HIS A 10 -0.60 -4.32 -23.82
N TRP A 11 -0.91 -4.80 -25.03
CA TRP A 11 -2.28 -4.96 -25.49
C TRP A 11 -3.07 -5.98 -24.65
N ARG A 12 -2.46 -7.13 -24.31
CA ARG A 12 -3.10 -8.16 -23.49
C ARG A 12 -3.43 -7.67 -22.09
N ILE A 13 -2.51 -6.95 -21.44
CA ILE A 13 -2.75 -6.35 -20.12
C ILE A 13 -3.90 -5.34 -20.21
N THR A 14 -3.91 -4.49 -21.23
CA THR A 14 -5.01 -3.54 -21.44
C THR A 14 -6.35 -4.26 -21.63
N GLY A 15 -6.37 -5.36 -22.39
CA GLY A 15 -7.55 -6.20 -22.56
C GLY A 15 -8.04 -6.82 -21.24
N ALA A 16 -7.12 -7.40 -20.45
CA ALA A 16 -7.43 -7.98 -19.14
C ALA A 16 -7.96 -6.95 -18.14
N LEU A 17 -7.41 -5.73 -18.13
CA LEU A 17 -7.90 -4.65 -17.27
C LEU A 17 -9.29 -4.17 -17.66
N ARG A 18 -9.63 -4.18 -18.96
CA ARG A 18 -10.96 -3.78 -19.44
C ARG A 18 -12.04 -4.80 -19.11
N SER A 19 -11.69 -6.08 -19.00
CA SER A 19 -12.64 -7.14 -18.62
C SER A 19 -12.88 -7.21 -17.10
N MET A 20 -12.15 -6.44 -16.30
CA MET A 20 -12.34 -6.39 -14.85
C MET A 20 -13.54 -5.50 -14.45
N SER A 21 -14.23 -5.94 -13.39
CA SER A 21 -15.38 -5.25 -12.82
C SER A 21 -15.00 -3.86 -12.32
N PHE A 22 -15.84 -2.86 -12.61
CA PHE A 22 -15.73 -1.52 -12.02
C PHE A 22 -15.91 -1.54 -10.49
N ILE A 23 -16.65 -2.50 -9.97
CA ILE A 23 -16.96 -2.61 -8.53
C ILE A 23 -15.69 -2.96 -7.75
N ASP A 24 -14.92 -3.95 -8.21
CA ASP A 24 -13.67 -4.36 -7.57
C ASP A 24 -12.65 -3.21 -7.52
N MET A 25 -12.58 -2.43 -8.60
CA MET A 25 -11.76 -1.22 -8.70
C MET A 25 -12.20 -0.12 -7.72
N GLY A 26 -13.49 0.18 -7.70
CA GLY A 26 -14.06 1.20 -6.83
C GLY A 26 -13.87 0.89 -5.36
N LEU A 27 -14.04 -0.39 -4.97
CA LEU A 27 -13.79 -0.87 -3.62
C LEU A 27 -12.32 -0.72 -3.22
N ALA A 28 -11.37 -1.06 -4.10
CA ALA A 28 -9.95 -0.92 -3.82
C ALA A 28 -9.53 0.55 -3.63
N ILE A 29 -10.04 1.49 -4.44
CA ILE A 29 -9.80 2.92 -4.23
C ILE A 29 -10.43 3.39 -2.93
N ALA A 30 -11.71 3.06 -2.71
CA ALA A 30 -12.42 3.49 -1.51
C ALA A 30 -11.68 3.03 -0.26
N ALA A 31 -11.26 1.75 -0.21
CA ALA A 31 -10.45 1.23 0.87
C ALA A 31 -9.11 1.99 1.03
N ALA A 32 -8.36 2.22 -0.06
CA ALA A 32 -7.10 2.95 0.00
C ALA A 32 -7.25 4.39 0.51
N VAL A 33 -8.25 5.11 0.00
CA VAL A 33 -8.54 6.50 0.38
C VAL A 33 -9.04 6.57 1.82
N THR A 34 -9.94 5.66 2.23
CA THR A 34 -10.45 5.59 3.60
C THR A 34 -9.32 5.28 4.58
N LEU A 35 -8.41 4.35 4.27
CA LEU A 35 -7.26 4.05 5.12
C LEU A 35 -6.29 5.22 5.21
N ALA A 36 -6.00 5.90 4.10
CA ALA A 36 -5.18 7.10 4.10
C ALA A 36 -5.81 8.21 4.95
N ALA A 37 -7.10 8.49 4.75
CA ALA A 37 -7.83 9.50 5.51
C ALA A 37 -7.91 9.16 7.01
N ALA A 38 -8.14 7.89 7.36
CA ALA A 38 -8.16 7.42 8.74
C ALA A 38 -6.79 7.63 9.43
N LYS A 39 -5.68 7.45 8.71
CA LYS A 39 -4.33 7.73 9.26
C LYS A 39 -4.09 9.21 9.47
N VAL A 40 -4.50 10.04 8.51
CA VAL A 40 -4.42 11.51 8.66
C VAL A 40 -5.21 11.94 9.89
N TRP A 41 -6.45 11.47 10.02
CA TRP A 41 -7.30 11.77 11.16
C TRP A 41 -6.68 11.31 12.47
N TRP A 42 -6.14 10.08 12.52
CA TRP A 42 -5.42 9.57 13.66
C TRP A 42 -4.29 10.53 14.04
N TYR A 43 -3.35 10.86 13.14
CA TYR A 43 -2.28 11.81 13.44
C TYR A 43 -2.77 13.18 13.91
N VAL A 44 -3.81 13.73 13.28
CA VAL A 44 -4.40 15.03 13.69
C VAL A 44 -5.01 14.96 15.08
N SER A 45 -5.65 13.83 15.44
CA SER A 45 -6.25 13.65 16.77
C SER A 45 -5.22 13.60 17.88
N TRP A 46 -4.04 13.00 17.63
CA TRP A 46 -2.95 12.95 18.60
C TRP A 46 -2.27 14.32 18.82
N ILE A 47 -2.21 15.17 17.79
CA ILE A 47 -1.66 16.54 17.92
C ILE A 47 -2.58 17.44 18.77
N ARG A 48 -3.87 17.10 18.91
CA ARG A 48 -4.88 17.95 19.55
C ARG A 48 -5.19 17.62 21.01
N ILE A 49 -4.65 16.55 21.58
CA ILE A 49 -4.85 16.22 22.99
C ILE A 49 -3.82 17.04 23.78
N PRO A 50 -4.21 18.08 24.54
CA PRO A 50 -3.31 18.76 25.44
C PRO A 50 -3.08 17.82 26.63
N ASP A 51 -1.87 17.31 26.76
CA ASP A 51 -1.57 16.30 27.78
C ASP A 51 -1.59 16.87 29.19
N ASP A 52 -2.19 16.09 30.08
CA ASP A 52 -1.92 16.06 31.51
C ASP A 52 -0.49 15.53 31.83
N GLY A 53 0.51 15.86 30.98
CA GLY A 53 1.94 15.64 31.23
C GLY A 53 2.64 14.49 30.50
N LEU A 54 1.97 13.75 29.60
CA LEU A 54 2.60 12.70 28.78
C LEU A 54 2.59 13.05 27.29
N THR A 55 3.35 14.10 26.91
CA THR A 55 3.61 14.40 25.48
C THR A 55 4.21 13.18 24.79
N PHE A 56 3.39 12.45 24.04
CA PHE A 56 3.84 11.41 23.14
C PHE A 56 4.66 12.06 22.04
N CYS A 57 5.98 11.91 22.11
CA CYS A 57 6.90 12.31 21.05
C CYS A 57 6.71 11.39 19.85
N VAL A 58 5.69 11.63 19.01
CA VAL A 58 5.53 10.90 17.75
C VAL A 58 6.70 11.28 16.83
N ASP A 59 7.57 10.32 16.51
CA ASP A 59 8.68 10.54 15.57
C ASP A 59 8.14 11.05 14.22
N PRO A 60 8.50 12.27 13.77
CA PRO A 60 8.09 12.80 12.47
C PRO A 60 8.48 11.88 11.30
N ASN A 61 9.54 11.08 11.44
CA ASN A 61 9.94 10.12 10.43
C ASN A 61 8.95 8.95 10.33
N TYR A 62 8.44 8.46 11.46
CA TYR A 62 7.40 7.44 11.49
C TYR A 62 6.16 7.95 10.74
N VAL A 63 5.72 9.18 11.04
CA VAL A 63 4.60 9.83 10.33
C VAL A 63 4.83 9.85 8.82
N ARG A 64 5.99 10.34 8.40
CA ARG A 64 6.35 10.49 6.98
C ARG A 64 6.35 9.17 6.23
N ILE A 65 6.88 8.10 6.82
CA ILE A 65 6.93 6.76 6.20
C ILE A 65 5.51 6.23 5.99
N HIS A 66 4.64 6.33 7.00
CA HIS A 66 3.27 5.81 6.92
C HIS A 66 2.43 6.59 5.91
N PHE A 67 2.59 7.92 5.85
CA PHE A 67 1.99 8.75 4.80
C PHE A 67 2.50 8.38 3.41
N SER A 68 3.80 8.13 3.26
CA SER A 68 4.37 7.72 1.98
C SER A 68 3.79 6.40 1.50
N MET A 69 3.63 5.40 2.38
CA MET A 69 2.96 4.13 2.06
C MET A 69 1.49 4.33 1.68
N ALA A 70 0.75 5.15 2.43
CA ALA A 70 -0.65 5.48 2.13
C ALA A 70 -0.82 6.12 0.75
N ILE A 71 0.00 7.12 0.43
CA ILE A 71 -0.01 7.79 -0.88
C ILE A 71 0.31 6.78 -1.98
N ALA A 72 1.33 5.95 -1.81
CA ALA A 72 1.68 4.94 -2.80
C ALA A 72 0.55 3.93 -3.05
N LEU A 73 -0.18 3.49 -2.01
CA LEU A 73 -1.36 2.62 -2.19
C LEU A 73 -2.52 3.35 -2.89
N VAL A 74 -2.76 4.63 -2.60
CA VAL A 74 -3.76 5.43 -3.31
C VAL A 74 -3.38 5.60 -4.79
N VAL A 75 -2.11 5.90 -5.09
CA VAL A 75 -1.60 5.96 -6.48
C VAL A 75 -1.74 4.60 -7.17
N CYS A 76 -1.46 3.51 -6.46
CA CYS A 76 -1.67 2.15 -6.97
C CYS A 76 -3.14 1.90 -7.34
N ALA A 77 -4.07 2.18 -6.43
CA ALA A 77 -5.50 1.93 -6.66
C ALA A 77 -6.08 2.82 -7.77
N THR A 78 -5.72 4.11 -7.78
CA THR A 78 -6.20 5.08 -8.79
C THR A 78 -5.64 4.79 -10.18
N SER A 79 -4.36 4.41 -10.27
CA SER A 79 -3.74 4.11 -11.58
C SER A 79 -4.36 2.90 -12.28
N LEU A 80 -4.84 1.91 -11.52
CA LEU A 80 -5.57 0.75 -12.06
C LEU A 80 -6.91 1.14 -12.69
N CYS A 81 -7.49 2.28 -12.31
CA CYS A 81 -8.77 2.75 -12.86
C CYS A 81 -8.66 3.32 -14.27
N PHE A 82 -7.46 3.68 -14.73
CA PHE A 82 -7.26 4.10 -16.11
C PHE A 82 -7.46 2.96 -17.10
N ARG A 83 -7.50 1.68 -16.65
CA ARG A 83 -7.76 0.49 -17.49
C ARG A 83 -6.84 0.41 -18.71
N LYS A 84 -5.59 0.84 -18.52
CA LYS A 84 -4.53 0.88 -19.52
C LYS A 84 -3.30 0.22 -18.93
N ALA A 85 -2.48 -0.41 -19.77
CA ALA A 85 -1.23 -1.01 -19.33
C ALA A 85 -0.26 0.02 -18.70
N THR A 86 -0.31 1.29 -19.09
CA THR A 86 0.44 2.36 -18.40
C THR A 86 0.03 2.51 -16.93
N GLY A 87 -1.28 2.50 -16.64
CA GLY A 87 -1.80 2.51 -15.28
C GLY A 87 -1.35 1.30 -14.47
N PHE A 88 -1.32 0.12 -15.10
CA PHE A 88 -0.78 -1.09 -14.49
C PHE A 88 0.72 -1.01 -14.16
N TYR A 89 1.54 -0.39 -15.01
CA TYR A 89 2.96 -0.21 -14.68
C TYR A 89 3.15 0.77 -13.51
N VAL A 90 2.38 1.85 -13.47
CA VAL A 90 2.39 2.81 -12.35
C VAL A 90 1.98 2.13 -11.05
N SER A 91 0.97 1.26 -11.07
CA SER A 91 0.55 0.53 -9.88
C SER A 91 1.60 -0.48 -9.41
N VAL A 92 2.28 -1.18 -10.32
CA VAL A 92 3.41 -2.06 -9.97
C VAL A 92 4.55 -1.28 -9.31
N LEU A 93 4.92 -0.12 -9.88
CA LEU A 93 5.96 0.74 -9.29
C LEU A 93 5.54 1.27 -7.92
N SER A 94 4.27 1.57 -7.74
CA SER A 94 3.72 2.02 -6.46
C SER A 94 3.74 0.91 -5.40
N LEU A 95 3.44 -0.33 -5.77
CA LEU A 95 3.59 -1.48 -4.87
C LEU A 95 5.07 -1.73 -4.50
N ALA A 96 5.98 -1.60 -5.48
CA ALA A 96 7.42 -1.70 -5.21
C ALA A 96 7.88 -0.61 -4.23
N TRP A 97 7.38 0.63 -4.38
CA TRP A 97 7.62 1.71 -3.43
C TRP A 97 7.17 1.33 -2.02
N VAL A 98 5.94 0.83 -1.87
CA VAL A 98 5.41 0.39 -0.56
C VAL A 98 6.32 -0.67 0.05
N SER A 99 6.71 -1.69 -0.71
CA SER A 99 7.62 -2.74 -0.24
C SER A 99 8.95 -2.19 0.25
N LEU A 100 9.57 -1.27 -0.50
CA LEU A 100 10.85 -0.66 -0.13
C LEU A 100 10.72 0.21 1.12
N THR A 101 9.63 0.97 1.22
CA THR A 101 9.35 1.85 2.38
C THR A 101 9.10 1.01 3.63
N TYR A 102 8.32 -0.06 3.49
CA TYR A 102 8.06 -1.01 4.57
C TYR A 102 9.33 -1.73 5.02
N ALA A 103 10.16 -2.21 4.08
CA ALA A 103 11.42 -2.87 4.40
C ALA A 103 12.41 -1.91 5.11
N ALA A 104 12.47 -0.65 4.69
CA ALA A 104 13.29 0.37 5.33
C ALA A 104 12.82 0.68 6.76
N TRP A 105 11.51 0.75 6.98
CA TRP A 105 10.91 0.93 8.30
C TRP A 105 11.19 -0.28 9.21
N TYR A 106 10.85 -1.49 8.76
CA TYR A 106 11.08 -2.72 9.51
C TYR A 106 12.57 -2.92 9.85
N GLY A 107 13.47 -2.61 8.92
CA GLY A 107 14.91 -2.71 9.14
C GLY A 107 15.48 -1.69 10.12
N ARG A 108 14.82 -0.53 10.32
CA ARG A 108 15.19 0.46 11.32
C ARG A 108 14.74 0.01 12.71
N ASP A 109 13.46 -0.34 12.85
CA ASP A 109 12.87 -0.65 14.16
C ASP A 109 13.43 -1.95 14.75
N TYR A 110 13.73 -2.96 13.92
CA TYR A 110 14.35 -4.20 14.39
C TYR A 110 15.81 -4.05 14.85
N ARG A 111 16.49 -2.95 14.46
CA ARG A 111 17.91 -2.74 14.75
C ARG A 111 18.17 -1.80 15.93
N ASP A 112 17.16 -1.12 16.44
CA ASP A 112 17.31 -0.19 17.55
C ASP A 112 16.56 -0.67 18.80
N PRO A 113 17.21 -1.48 19.66
CA PRO A 113 16.61 -1.98 20.90
C PRO A 113 16.30 -0.87 21.91
N SER A 114 16.76 0.37 21.69
CA SER A 114 16.41 1.51 22.55
C SER A 114 15.01 2.07 22.26
N VAL A 115 14.48 1.85 21.04
CA VAL A 115 13.10 2.16 20.64
C VAL A 115 12.11 1.11 21.17
N GLU A 116 12.56 -0.15 21.28
CA GLU A 116 11.78 -1.28 21.81
C GLU A 116 11.38 -1.17 23.29
N TRP A 117 11.96 -0.27 24.08
CA TRP A 117 11.71 -0.23 25.54
C TRP A 117 10.96 1.02 26.03
N ALA A 118 11.06 2.15 25.33
CA ALA A 118 10.40 3.39 25.75
C ALA A 118 8.94 3.51 25.24
N GLU A 119 8.62 2.95 24.07
CA GLU A 119 7.28 3.02 23.46
C GLU A 119 6.41 1.78 23.70
N CYS A 120 7.01 0.70 24.20
CA CYS A 120 6.40 -0.63 24.31
C CYS A 120 5.64 -0.88 25.64
N LEU A 121 5.65 0.06 26.60
CA LEU A 121 4.86 -0.06 27.85
C LEU A 121 3.43 0.46 27.65
N GLY A 122 2.49 -0.44 27.33
CA GLY A 122 1.04 -0.18 27.41
C GLY A 122 0.26 -0.20 26.10
N HIS A 123 0.90 -0.50 24.96
CA HIS A 123 0.24 -0.54 23.65
C HIS A 123 0.19 -1.95 23.05
N THR A 124 -0.94 -2.29 22.41
CA THR A 124 -1.08 -3.56 21.68
C THR A 124 -0.33 -3.48 20.35
N HIS A 125 0.73 -4.28 20.20
CA HIS A 125 1.51 -4.40 18.98
C HIS A 125 0.89 -5.44 18.05
N VAL A 126 0.64 -5.06 16.80
CA VAL A 126 0.17 -6.00 15.78
C VAL A 126 1.36 -6.65 15.09
N PHE A 127 1.29 -7.97 14.86
CA PHE A 127 2.37 -8.79 14.28
C PHE A 127 3.69 -8.80 15.07
N ASN A 128 3.65 -8.49 16.38
CA ASN A 128 4.84 -8.48 17.24
C ASN A 128 5.91 -7.46 16.80
N VAL A 129 5.49 -6.37 16.15
CA VAL A 129 6.34 -5.24 15.74
C VAL A 129 6.03 -4.04 16.64
N CYS A 130 7.01 -3.53 17.38
CA CYS A 130 6.80 -2.34 18.25
C CYS A 130 6.34 -1.16 17.36
N GLY A 131 5.36 -0.38 17.82
CA GLY A 131 4.75 0.70 17.03
C GLY A 131 3.77 0.26 15.91
N ALA A 132 3.61 -1.03 15.60
CA ALA A 132 2.63 -1.50 14.62
C ALA A 132 1.21 -1.54 15.22
N THR A 133 0.28 -0.90 14.53
CA THR A 133 -1.12 -0.73 14.92
C THR A 133 -2.04 -1.54 14.01
N TYR A 134 -3.34 -1.64 14.35
CA TYR A 134 -4.34 -2.26 13.46
C TYR A 134 -4.44 -1.56 12.09
N TRP A 135 -4.01 -0.30 12.00
CA TRP A 135 -3.92 0.40 10.73
C TRP A 135 -2.85 -0.20 9.82
N ASP A 136 -1.68 -0.55 10.37
CA ASP A 136 -0.60 -1.19 9.63
C ASP A 136 -1.04 -2.56 9.11
N ALA A 137 -1.84 -3.28 9.89
CA ALA A 137 -2.48 -4.51 9.46
C ALA A 137 -3.47 -4.29 8.31
N ALA A 138 -4.30 -3.25 8.38
CA ALA A 138 -5.24 -2.91 7.32
C ALA A 138 -4.52 -2.49 6.02
N MET A 139 -3.45 -1.70 6.14
CA MET A 139 -2.60 -1.30 5.02
C MET A 139 -1.88 -2.48 4.39
N PHE A 140 -1.36 -3.40 5.20
CA PHE A 140 -0.75 -4.63 4.73
C PHE A 140 -1.78 -5.53 4.04
N GLY A 141 -2.98 -5.67 4.60
CA GLY A 141 -4.10 -6.39 3.98
C GLY A 141 -4.52 -5.81 2.63
N LEU A 142 -4.59 -4.48 2.52
CA LEU A 142 -4.84 -3.78 1.26
C LEU A 142 -3.71 -4.03 0.25
N PHE A 143 -2.46 -3.92 0.68
CA PHE A 143 -1.29 -4.20 -0.14
C PHE A 143 -1.32 -5.64 -0.70
N LEU A 144 -1.59 -6.64 0.15
CA LEU A 144 -1.74 -8.03 -0.28
C LEU A 144 -2.90 -8.21 -1.26
N THR A 145 -4.03 -7.57 -1.01
CA THR A 145 -5.19 -7.61 -1.91
C THR A 145 -4.85 -7.05 -3.29
N LEU A 146 -4.17 -5.90 -3.34
CA LEU A 146 -3.70 -5.29 -4.59
C LEU A 146 -2.66 -6.16 -5.30
N LEU A 147 -1.76 -6.82 -4.58
CA LEU A 147 -0.80 -7.77 -5.13
C LEU A 147 -1.49 -8.97 -5.78
N VAL A 148 -2.43 -9.61 -5.08
CA VAL A 148 -3.23 -10.73 -5.61
C VAL A 148 -3.97 -10.28 -6.87
N TRP A 149 -4.47 -9.05 -6.88
CA TRP A 149 -5.17 -8.51 -8.03
C TRP A 149 -4.25 -8.27 -9.23
N HIS A 150 -3.02 -7.82 -9.02
CA HIS A 150 -2.00 -7.75 -10.08
C HIS A 150 -1.66 -9.13 -10.61
N ALA A 151 -1.45 -10.12 -9.74
CA ALA A 151 -1.18 -11.49 -10.14
C ALA A 151 -2.32 -12.05 -11.01
N LYS A 152 -3.58 -11.83 -10.61
CA LYS A 152 -4.78 -12.19 -11.40
C LYS A 152 -4.80 -11.49 -12.76
N THR A 153 -4.45 -10.20 -12.83
CA THR A 153 -4.38 -9.43 -14.08
C THR A 153 -3.34 -10.02 -15.02
N ILE A 154 -2.15 -10.33 -14.51
CA ILE A 154 -1.06 -10.94 -15.29
C ILE A 154 -1.50 -12.30 -15.81
N ILE A 155 -2.05 -13.18 -14.95
CA ILE A 155 -2.54 -14.50 -15.35
C ILE A 155 -3.60 -14.38 -16.44
N SER A 156 -4.58 -13.49 -16.27
CA SER A 156 -5.63 -13.24 -17.27
C SER A 156 -5.03 -12.79 -18.61
N ALA A 157 -4.06 -11.86 -18.59
CA ALA A 157 -3.38 -11.40 -19.79
C ALA A 157 -2.57 -12.52 -20.49
N LEU A 158 -1.97 -13.44 -19.72
CA LEU A 158 -1.27 -14.61 -20.25
C LEU A 158 -2.23 -15.65 -20.83
N LEU A 159 -3.45 -15.79 -20.29
CA LEU A 159 -4.46 -16.73 -20.77
C LEU A 159 -5.18 -16.26 -22.05
N ILE A 160 -5.35 -14.94 -22.24
CA ILE A 160 -5.88 -14.34 -23.50
C ILE A 160 -5.04 -14.74 -24.73
N ARG A 161 -3.82 -15.27 -24.53
CA ARG A 161 -2.93 -15.81 -25.56
C ARG A 161 -3.52 -16.96 -26.40
N ARG A 162 -4.65 -17.57 -26.00
CA ARG A 162 -5.25 -18.73 -26.68
C ARG A 162 -6.42 -18.41 -27.63
N SER A 163 -6.92 -17.18 -27.69
CA SER A 163 -8.15 -16.86 -28.43
C SER A 163 -7.96 -15.99 -29.68
N ILE A 164 -6.72 -15.74 -30.10
CA ILE A 164 -6.34 -15.02 -31.33
C ILE A 164 -5.21 -15.82 -31.99
#